data_AF-A0A970QAF8-F1
#
_entry.id   AF-A0A970QAF8-F1
#
_cell.length_a   1.000
_cell.length_b   1.000
_cell.length_c   1.000
_cell.angle_alpha   90.00
_cell.angle_beta   90.00
_cell.angle_gamma   90.00
#
_symmetry.space_group_name_H-M   'P 1'
#
loop_
_entity.id
_entity.type
_entity.pdbx_description
1 polymer ?
#
loop_
_entity_poly.entity_id
_entity_poly.type
_entity_poly.pdbx_seq_one_letter_code
_entity_poly.pdbx_strand_id
1 'polypeptide(L)'
;MRVFLDGKPAFDLAAVVADRASLRVGDILTEEEQERLVMADTPYRAREKALGFLAVRERTGREIETHLHRSGFESDIVTGVVTWLEELGYVDDRRFAERYAEERLTQGWGERRVKAELLGKGVERGIVEATLDACAGKEGHAGEGLEAVTAMARRRFGSQFALDPEAASRRLAAFMARRGYDWDAIRSVGRALASEAGKGESAIDAGRGLD
;
A
#
# COMPACT_ATOMS: atom_id res chain seq x y z
N MET A 1 -32.28 9.39 4.35
CA MET A 1 -33.41 10.30 4.62
C MET A 1 -33.40 10.69 6.08
N ARG A 2 -33.81 11.91 6.42
CA ARG A 2 -33.81 12.39 7.80
C ARG A 2 -35.18 12.21 8.43
N VAL A 3 -35.22 11.55 9.59
CA VAL A 3 -36.44 11.34 10.38
C VAL A 3 -36.56 12.47 11.40
N PHE A 4 -37.79 13.01 11.52
CA PHE A 4 -38.13 14.05 12.48
C PHE A 4 -39.20 13.52 13.44
N LEU A 5 -38.98 13.72 14.73
CA LEU A 5 -39.94 13.41 15.80
C LEU A 5 -40.30 14.72 16.49
N ASP A 6 -41.60 14.99 16.63
CA ASP A 6 -42.12 16.25 17.20
C ASP A 6 -41.50 17.51 16.58
N GLY A 7 -41.26 17.47 15.26
CA GLY A 7 -40.65 18.56 14.49
C GLY A 7 -39.15 18.75 14.69
N LYS A 8 -38.50 17.90 15.49
CA LYS A 8 -37.05 17.93 15.74
C LYS A 8 -36.33 16.81 14.98
N PRO A 9 -35.13 17.06 14.42
CA PRO A 9 -34.36 16.00 13.79
C PRO A 9 -33.97 14.96 14.85
N ALA A 10 -34.30 13.69 14.58
CA ALA A 10 -34.04 12.59 15.50
C ALA A 10 -32.85 11.75 15.02
N PHE A 11 -32.97 11.12 13.85
CA PHE A 11 -31.93 10.27 13.26
C PHE A 11 -32.07 10.22 11.73
N ASP A 12 -31.03 9.74 11.06
CA ASP A 12 -31.05 9.49 9.62
C ASP A 12 -31.26 7.98 9.36
N LEU A 13 -32.04 7.63 8.33
CA LEU A 13 -32.27 6.26 7.87
C LEU A 13 -32.00 6.13 6.36
N ALA A 14 -31.46 5.00 5.93
CA ALA A 14 -31.47 4.59 4.54
C ALA A 14 -32.91 4.40 4.05
N ALA A 15 -33.18 4.79 2.81
CA ALA A 15 -34.54 4.73 2.25
C ALA A 15 -35.13 3.32 2.27
N VAL A 16 -34.29 2.30 2.06
CA VAL A 16 -34.67 0.90 2.13
C VAL A 16 -35.09 0.45 3.53
N VAL A 17 -34.52 1.04 4.59
CA VAL A 17 -34.89 0.71 5.97
C VAL A 17 -36.26 1.28 6.29
N ALA A 18 -36.48 2.54 5.92
CA ALA A 18 -37.78 3.19 6.09
C ALA A 18 -38.89 2.48 5.30
N ASP A 19 -38.59 2.07 4.06
CA ASP A 19 -39.52 1.33 3.20
C ASP A 19 -39.87 -0.05 3.78
N ARG A 20 -38.87 -0.83 4.21
CA ARG A 20 -39.08 -2.16 4.83
C ARG A 20 -39.86 -2.08 6.13
N ALA A 21 -39.63 -1.04 6.92
CA ALA A 21 -40.40 -0.76 8.12
C ALA A 21 -41.79 -0.17 7.81
N SER A 22 -42.12 0.06 6.53
CA SER A 22 -43.36 0.67 6.06
C SER A 22 -43.67 2.02 6.72
N LEU A 23 -42.64 2.78 7.08
CA LEU A 23 -42.80 4.06 7.78
C LEU A 23 -43.54 5.08 6.93
N ARG A 24 -44.43 5.83 7.55
CA ARG A 24 -45.21 6.93 6.99
C ARG A 24 -45.12 8.16 7.88
N VAL A 25 -45.33 9.32 7.27
CA VAL A 25 -45.47 10.56 8.03
C VAL A 25 -46.73 10.46 8.88
N GLY A 26 -46.59 10.71 10.18
CA GLY A 26 -47.67 10.59 11.16
C GLY A 26 -47.60 9.33 12.03
N ASP A 27 -46.70 8.39 11.74
CA ASP A 27 -46.46 7.24 12.60
C ASP A 27 -45.93 7.67 13.97
N ILE A 28 -46.38 6.98 15.02
CA ILE A 28 -45.89 7.14 16.38
C ILE A 28 -44.83 6.06 16.60
N LEU A 29 -43.62 6.44 16.99
CA LEU A 29 -42.51 5.53 17.23
C LEU A 29 -42.11 5.51 18.70
N THR A 30 -42.20 4.34 19.32
CA THR A 30 -41.65 4.11 20.67
C THR A 30 -40.12 4.19 20.64
N GLU A 31 -39.49 4.38 21.80
CA GLU A 31 -38.02 4.35 21.90
C GLU A 31 -37.45 3.03 21.38
N GLU A 32 -38.10 1.90 21.71
CA GLU A 32 -37.72 0.57 21.21
C GLU A 32 -37.83 0.44 19.68
N GLU A 33 -38.83 1.08 19.06
CA GLU A 33 -38.94 1.13 17.59
C GLU A 33 -37.86 1.99 16.96
N GLN A 34 -37.55 3.13 17.56
CA GLN A 34 -36.47 4.00 17.10
C GLN A 34 -35.11 3.27 17.17
N GLU A 35 -34.82 2.60 18.29
CA GLU A 35 -33.60 1.80 18.44
C GLU A 35 -33.52 0.69 17.40
N ARG A 36 -34.61 -0.06 17.20
CA ARG A 36 -34.66 -1.11 16.16
C ARG A 36 -34.40 -0.56 14.76
N LEU A 37 -34.95 0.61 14.42
CA LEU A 37 -34.72 1.27 13.13
C LEU A 37 -33.26 1.71 12.96
N VAL A 38 -32.68 2.32 13.99
CA VAL A 38 -31.27 2.75 13.99
C VAL A 38 -30.33 1.53 13.85
N MET A 39 -30.63 0.43 14.54
CA MET A 39 -29.87 -0.82 14.42
C MET A 39 -29.99 -1.42 13.02
N ALA A 40 -31.20 -1.44 12.44
CA ALA A 40 -31.40 -1.91 11.06
C ALA A 40 -30.69 -1.04 10.02
N ASP A 41 -30.48 0.25 10.30
CA ASP A 41 -29.78 1.20 9.43
C ASP A 41 -28.26 1.16 9.53
N THR A 42 -27.73 0.73 10.68
CA THR A 42 -26.29 0.75 10.98
C THR A 42 -25.42 0.09 9.89
N PRO A 43 -25.77 -1.09 9.32
CA PRO A 43 -25.03 -1.66 8.20
C PRO A 43 -24.98 -0.75 6.95
N TYR A 44 -26.07 -0.05 6.63
CA TYR A 44 -26.13 0.82 5.45
C TYR A 44 -25.23 2.04 5.59
N ARG A 45 -25.21 2.65 6.78
CA ARG A 45 -24.29 3.75 7.09
C ARG A 45 -22.82 3.30 7.05
N ALA A 46 -22.53 2.09 7.53
CA ALA A 46 -21.19 1.53 7.45
C ALA A 46 -20.75 1.31 5.99
N ARG A 47 -21.63 0.78 5.14
CA ARG A 47 -21.39 0.61 3.70
C ARG A 47 -21.13 1.94 2.99
N GLU A 48 -21.99 2.94 3.22
CA GLU A 48 -21.81 4.28 2.64
C GLU A 48 -20.46 4.88 3.03
N LYS A 49 -20.08 4.76 4.30
CA LYS A 49 -18.79 5.26 4.79
C LYS A 49 -17.60 4.53 4.16
N ALA A 50 -17.68 3.21 4.03
CA ALA A 50 -16.65 2.42 3.38
C ALA A 50 -16.49 2.77 1.89
N LEU A 51 -17.61 2.92 1.17
CA LEU A 51 -17.61 3.35 -0.23
C LEU A 51 -17.00 4.74 -0.39
N GLY A 52 -17.34 5.69 0.48
CA GLY A 52 -16.72 7.02 0.50
C GLY A 52 -15.21 6.97 0.73
N PHE A 53 -14.72 6.05 1.57
CA PHE A 53 -13.30 5.86 1.82
C PHE A 53 -12.55 5.25 0.62
N LEU A 54 -13.21 4.32 -0.09
CA LEU A 54 -12.73 3.69 -1.32
C LEU A 54 -12.73 4.65 -2.53
N ALA A 55 -13.66 5.59 -2.58
CA ALA A 55 -13.76 6.55 -3.69
C ALA A 55 -12.52 7.43 -3.87
N VAL A 56 -11.70 7.61 -2.82
CA VAL A 56 -10.47 8.41 -2.88
C VAL A 56 -9.30 7.64 -3.51
N ARG A 57 -9.14 6.37 -3.12
CA ARG A 57 -8.13 5.45 -3.66
C ARG A 57 -8.48 4.03 -3.26
N GLU A 58 -7.89 3.06 -3.97
CA GLU A 58 -7.92 1.65 -3.58
C GLU A 58 -7.40 1.44 -2.15
N ARG A 59 -8.04 0.54 -1.41
CA ARG A 59 -7.78 0.20 -0.01
C ARG A 59 -7.69 -1.31 0.15
N THR A 60 -6.93 -1.76 1.14
CA THR A 60 -7.00 -3.15 1.60
C THR A 60 -8.21 -3.37 2.50
N GLY A 61 -8.62 -4.63 2.66
CA GLY A 61 -9.66 -5.01 3.62
C GLY A 61 -9.34 -4.49 5.02
N ARG A 62 -8.09 -4.67 5.47
CA ARG A 62 -7.63 -4.20 6.78
C ARG A 62 -7.67 -2.68 6.96
N GLU A 63 -7.37 -1.90 5.91
CA GLU A 63 -7.51 -0.45 5.93
C GLU A 63 -8.98 -0.04 6.14
N ILE A 64 -9.92 -0.76 5.51
CA ILE A 64 -11.37 -0.51 5.64
C ILE A 64 -11.87 -0.90 7.04
N GLU A 65 -11.48 -2.07 7.55
CA GLU A 65 -11.79 -2.48 8.93
C GLU A 65 -11.39 -1.42 9.93
N THR A 66 -10.13 -0.97 9.83
CA THR A 66 -9.56 0.04 10.72
C THR A 66 -10.33 1.36 10.60
N HIS A 67 -10.72 1.76 9.38
CA HIS A 67 -11.48 2.97 9.13
C HIS A 67 -12.88 2.91 9.77
N LEU A 68 -13.58 1.79 9.64
CA LEU A 68 -14.93 1.61 10.18
C LEU A 68 -14.93 1.47 11.70
N HIS A 69 -13.98 0.74 12.28
CA HIS A 69 -13.83 0.67 13.73
C HIS A 69 -13.54 2.04 14.36
N ARG A 70 -12.65 2.83 13.74
CA ARG A 70 -12.40 4.22 14.17
C ARG A 70 -13.63 5.12 14.02
N SER A 71 -14.60 4.70 13.23
CA SER A 71 -15.88 5.38 13.04
C SER A 71 -16.96 4.92 14.02
N GLY A 72 -16.66 3.98 14.91
CA GLY A 72 -17.57 3.49 15.94
C GLY A 72 -18.45 2.32 15.52
N PHE A 73 -18.18 1.66 14.40
CA PHE A 73 -18.92 0.46 13.99
C PHE A 73 -18.41 -0.79 14.71
N GLU A 74 -19.35 -1.65 15.11
CA GLU A 74 -19.09 -2.93 15.77
C GLU A 74 -18.53 -3.98 14.79
N SER A 75 -17.79 -4.96 15.33
CA SER A 75 -17.06 -5.97 14.56
C SER A 75 -17.91 -6.77 13.58
N ASP A 76 -19.13 -7.13 13.95
CA ASP A 76 -20.01 -7.92 13.08
C ASP A 76 -20.44 -7.10 11.85
N ILE A 77 -20.73 -5.81 12.05
CA ILE A 77 -21.05 -4.87 10.97
C ILE A 77 -19.82 -4.66 10.08
N VAL A 78 -18.65 -4.42 10.68
CA VAL A 78 -17.41 -4.20 9.95
C VAL A 78 -17.07 -5.40 9.07
N THR A 79 -17.10 -6.61 9.65
CA THR A 79 -16.83 -7.87 8.94
C THR A 79 -17.81 -8.04 7.78
N GLY A 80 -19.11 -7.86 8.03
CA GLY A 80 -20.14 -7.96 6.99
C GLY A 80 -19.99 -6.93 5.87
N VAL A 81 -19.50 -5.72 6.17
CA VAL A 81 -19.21 -4.71 5.14
C VAL A 81 -17.99 -5.07 4.32
N VAL A 82 -16.91 -5.56 4.94
CA VAL A 82 -15.70 -5.98 4.22
C VAL A 82 -16.02 -7.13 3.29
N THR A 83 -16.67 -8.20 3.77
CA THR A 83 -17.10 -9.32 2.93
C THR A 83 -17.99 -8.86 1.78
N TRP A 84 -18.95 -7.97 2.02
CA TRP A 84 -19.80 -7.42 0.97
C TRP A 84 -19.00 -6.66 -0.10
N LEU A 85 -17.95 -5.92 0.28
CA LEU A 85 -17.10 -5.20 -0.67
C LEU A 85 -16.18 -6.15 -1.46
N GLU A 86 -15.72 -7.24 -0.85
CA GLU A 86 -14.95 -8.30 -1.50
C GLU A 86 -15.81 -9.04 -2.53
N GLU A 87 -17.05 -9.41 -2.16
CA GLU A 87 -18.02 -10.05 -3.06
C GLU A 87 -18.34 -9.19 -4.29
N LEU A 88 -18.39 -7.87 -4.11
CA LEU A 88 -18.58 -6.92 -5.21
C LEU A 88 -17.29 -6.62 -6.00
N GLY A 89 -16.14 -7.13 -5.58
CA GLY A 89 -14.84 -6.90 -6.22
C GLY A 89 -14.27 -5.48 -6.02
N TYR A 90 -14.85 -4.70 -5.10
CA TYR A 90 -14.33 -3.38 -4.72
C TYR A 90 -13.08 -3.50 -3.85
N VAL A 91 -12.97 -4.58 -3.08
CA VAL A 91 -11.79 -4.94 -2.29
C VAL A 91 -11.23 -6.24 -2.85
N ASP A 92 -9.93 -6.21 -3.16
CA ASP A 92 -9.18 -7.37 -3.60
C ASP A 92 -7.72 -7.17 -3.17
N ASP A 93 -7.36 -7.73 -2.02
CA ASP A 93 -6.04 -7.58 -1.43
C ASP A 93 -4.93 -8.20 -2.31
N ARG A 94 -5.26 -9.21 -3.13
CA ARG A 94 -4.31 -9.81 -4.08
C ARG A 94 -4.03 -8.84 -5.23
N ARG A 95 -5.07 -8.35 -5.88
CA ARG A 95 -4.94 -7.34 -6.96
C ARG A 95 -4.23 -6.08 -6.45
N PHE A 96 -4.58 -5.65 -5.24
CA PHE A 96 -3.91 -4.52 -4.59
C PHE A 96 -2.40 -4.79 -4.43
N ALA A 97 -2.04 -5.96 -3.90
CA ALA A 97 -0.65 -6.32 -3.66
C ALA A 97 0.18 -6.37 -4.94
N GLU A 98 -0.36 -6.99 -6.00
CA GLU A 98 0.28 -7.09 -7.31
C GLU A 98 0.60 -5.71 -7.90
N ARG A 99 -0.41 -4.84 -7.97
CA ARG A 99 -0.23 -3.48 -8.50
C ARG A 99 0.73 -2.65 -7.65
N TYR A 100 0.64 -2.77 -6.33
CA TYR A 100 1.53 -2.05 -5.42
C TYR A 100 2.97 -2.53 -5.56
N ALA A 101 3.20 -3.83 -5.67
CA ALA A 101 4.54 -4.39 -5.87
C ALA A 101 5.14 -3.93 -7.20
N GLU A 102 4.40 -4.06 -8.30
CA GLU A 102 4.84 -3.62 -9.63
C GLU A 102 5.22 -2.13 -9.64
N GLU A 103 4.37 -1.25 -9.09
CA GLU A 103 4.64 0.19 -9.04
C GLU A 103 5.88 0.52 -8.21
N ARG A 104 6.08 -0.15 -7.07
CA ARG A 104 7.19 0.18 -6.16
C ARG A 104 8.52 -0.40 -6.63
N LEU A 105 8.51 -1.61 -7.17
CA LEU A 105 9.70 -2.23 -7.76
C LEU A 105 10.21 -1.40 -8.95
N THR A 106 9.32 -0.96 -9.84
CA THR A 106 9.68 -0.07 -10.97
C THR A 106 10.21 1.30 -10.50
N GLN A 107 9.78 1.79 -9.35
CA GLN A 107 10.35 2.98 -8.69
C GLN A 107 11.69 2.72 -7.96
N GLY A 108 12.26 1.53 -8.10
CA GLY A 108 13.53 1.13 -7.51
C GLY A 108 13.45 0.90 -5.99
N TRP A 109 12.30 0.47 -5.48
CA TRP A 109 12.21 -0.08 -4.11
C TRP A 109 12.71 -1.53 -4.14
N GLY A 110 13.40 -1.96 -3.08
CA GLY A 110 13.76 -3.36 -2.90
C GLY A 110 12.60 -4.15 -2.30
N GLU A 111 12.54 -5.44 -2.62
CA GLU A 111 11.47 -6.35 -2.22
C GLU A 111 11.20 -6.35 -0.71
N ARG A 112 12.25 -6.26 0.13
CA ARG A 112 12.06 -6.24 1.59
C ARG A 112 11.21 -5.06 2.06
N ARG A 113 11.38 -3.89 1.42
CA ARG A 113 10.58 -2.71 1.74
C ARG A 113 9.16 -2.86 1.21
N VAL A 114 9.00 -3.37 0.00
CA VAL A 114 7.67 -3.65 -0.58
C VAL A 114 6.89 -4.63 0.30
N LYS A 115 7.54 -5.73 0.73
CA LYS A 115 7.01 -6.71 1.68
C LYS A 115 6.55 -6.04 2.98
N ALA A 116 7.42 -5.23 3.59
CA ALA A 116 7.11 -4.56 4.85
C ALA A 116 5.91 -3.60 4.72
N GLU A 117 5.79 -2.89 3.61
CA GLU A 117 4.71 -1.94 3.37
C GLU A 117 3.38 -2.63 3.10
N LEU A 118 3.38 -3.73 2.33
CA LEU A 118 2.18 -4.56 2.12
C LEU A 118 1.67 -5.16 3.44
N LEU A 119 2.58 -5.72 4.26
CA LEU A 119 2.22 -6.22 5.59
C LEU A 119 1.74 -5.09 6.52
N GLY A 120 2.36 -3.91 6.45
CA GLY A 120 1.92 -2.73 7.21
C GLY A 120 0.56 -2.20 6.79
N LYS A 121 0.15 -2.47 5.55
CA LYS A 121 -1.21 -2.22 5.02
C LYS A 121 -2.19 -3.34 5.36
N GLY A 122 -1.73 -4.39 6.03
CA GLY A 122 -2.56 -5.50 6.49
C GLY A 122 -2.87 -6.55 5.43
N VAL A 123 -2.15 -6.56 4.30
CA VAL A 123 -2.26 -7.63 3.31
C VAL A 123 -1.76 -8.93 3.95
N GLU A 124 -2.51 -10.01 3.74
CA GLU A 124 -2.16 -11.33 4.27
C GLU A 124 -0.77 -11.78 3.80
N ARG A 125 0.02 -12.37 4.72
CA ARG A 125 1.38 -12.83 4.43
C ARG A 125 1.46 -13.76 3.21
N GLY A 126 0.52 -14.70 3.08
CA GLY A 126 0.49 -15.61 1.93
C GLY A 126 0.32 -14.90 0.59
N ILE A 127 -0.55 -13.87 0.55
CA ILE A 127 -0.72 -13.01 -0.63
C ILE A 127 0.58 -12.25 -0.93
N VAL A 128 1.20 -11.67 0.09
CA VAL A 128 2.46 -10.91 -0.07
C VAL A 128 3.57 -11.79 -0.63
N GLU A 129 3.73 -13.00 -0.09
CA GLU A 129 4.76 -13.94 -0.52
C GLU A 129 4.52 -14.42 -1.95
N ALA A 130 3.29 -14.85 -2.27
CA ALA A 130 2.94 -15.23 -3.64
C ALA A 130 3.13 -14.09 -4.65
N THR A 131 2.80 -12.85 -4.27
CA THR A 131 2.98 -11.67 -5.12
C THR A 131 4.46 -11.43 -5.43
N LEU A 132 5.32 -11.46 -4.42
CA LEU A 132 6.75 -11.21 -4.58
C LEU A 132 7.44 -12.35 -5.35
N ASP A 133 7.05 -13.60 -5.09
CA ASP A 133 7.55 -14.76 -5.84
C ASP A 133 7.16 -14.67 -7.32
N ALA A 134 5.93 -14.23 -7.63
CA ALA A 134 5.49 -14.01 -9.01
C ALA A 134 6.27 -12.86 -9.69
N CYS A 135 6.61 -11.80 -8.96
CA CYS A 135 7.48 -10.74 -9.46
C CYS A 135 8.90 -11.24 -9.73
N ALA A 136 9.45 -12.11 -8.87
CA ALA A 136 10.79 -12.68 -9.04
C ALA A 136 10.86 -13.73 -10.17
N GLY A 137 9.80 -14.53 -10.34
CA GLY A 137 9.68 -15.59 -11.35
C GLY A 137 9.37 -15.09 -12.76
N LYS A 138 8.97 -13.82 -12.94
CA LYS A 138 9.01 -13.16 -14.24
C LYS A 138 10.49 -12.97 -14.62
N GLU A 139 11.02 -13.95 -15.36
CA GLU A 139 12.35 -14.01 -15.95
C GLU A 139 12.81 -12.62 -16.39
N GLY A 140 13.61 -11.95 -15.55
CA GLY A 140 13.97 -10.56 -15.75
C GLY A 140 14.24 -9.82 -14.45
N HIS A 141 13.39 -9.92 -13.42
CA HIS A 141 13.46 -8.96 -12.31
C HIS A 141 14.69 -9.07 -11.39
N ALA A 142 15.27 -10.25 -11.18
CA ALA A 142 16.50 -10.37 -10.37
C ALA A 142 17.72 -9.75 -11.08
N GLY A 143 17.81 -9.88 -12.41
CA GLY A 143 18.90 -9.33 -13.24
C GLY A 143 18.65 -7.89 -13.69
N GLU A 144 17.49 -7.63 -14.29
CA GLU A 144 17.03 -6.30 -14.74
C GLU A 144 16.86 -5.34 -13.56
N GLY A 145 16.38 -5.85 -12.41
CA GLY A 145 16.30 -5.07 -11.18
C GLY A 145 17.69 -4.68 -10.69
N LEU A 146 18.65 -5.60 -10.65
CA LEU A 146 20.02 -5.29 -10.23
C LEU A 146 20.72 -4.33 -11.20
N GLU A 147 20.52 -4.46 -12.52
CA GLU A 147 21.04 -3.53 -13.52
C GLU A 147 20.43 -2.14 -13.41
N ALA A 148 19.10 -2.04 -13.30
CA ALA A 148 18.42 -0.76 -13.12
C ALA A 148 18.87 -0.06 -11.82
N VAL A 149 19.06 -0.83 -10.75
CA VAL A 149 19.58 -0.35 -9.47
C VAL A 149 21.03 0.07 -9.58
N THR A 150 21.86 -0.69 -10.28
CA THR A 150 23.26 -0.33 -10.55
C THR A 150 23.35 0.96 -11.35
N ALA A 151 22.55 1.11 -12.41
CA ALA A 151 22.50 2.34 -13.21
C ALA A 151 22.02 3.55 -12.40
N MET A 152 21.03 3.37 -11.54
CA MET A 152 20.55 4.39 -10.61
C MET A 152 21.64 4.78 -9.60
N ALA A 153 22.32 3.79 -9.00
CA ALA A 153 23.42 4.00 -8.08
C ALA A 153 24.62 4.68 -8.76
N ARG A 154 24.96 4.27 -9.99
CA ARG A 154 26.04 4.87 -10.80
C ARG A 154 25.79 6.36 -11.04
N ARG A 155 24.58 6.72 -11.49
CA ARG A 155 24.20 8.12 -11.70
C ARG A 155 24.31 8.97 -10.44
N ARG A 156 24.06 8.38 -9.27
CA ARG A 156 24.01 9.10 -7.99
C ARG A 156 25.34 9.14 -7.23
N PHE A 157 26.10 8.05 -7.28
CA PHE A 157 27.29 7.86 -6.44
C PHE A 157 28.57 7.64 -7.25
N GLY A 158 28.50 7.40 -8.57
CA GLY A 158 29.66 7.02 -9.38
C GLY A 158 30.83 7.99 -9.29
N SER A 159 30.58 9.31 -9.35
CA SER A 159 31.63 10.32 -9.18
C SER A 159 32.22 10.37 -7.77
N GLN A 160 31.45 9.97 -6.75
CA GLN A 160 31.93 9.93 -5.36
C GLN A 160 32.87 8.75 -5.13
N PHE A 161 32.68 7.64 -5.85
CA PHE A 161 33.58 6.49 -5.79
C PHE A 161 34.98 6.80 -6.32
N ALA A 162 35.13 7.74 -7.25
CA ALA A 162 36.43 8.20 -7.73
C ALA A 162 37.16 9.14 -6.74
N LEU A 163 36.46 9.71 -5.76
CA LEU A 163 37.03 10.66 -4.79
C LEU A 163 37.34 9.99 -3.44
N ASP A 164 36.38 9.21 -2.93
CA ASP A 164 36.49 8.50 -1.66
C ASP A 164 35.63 7.22 -1.74
N PRO A 165 36.22 6.10 -2.19
CA PRO A 165 35.52 4.84 -2.33
C PRO A 165 34.87 4.35 -1.03
N GLU A 166 35.51 4.60 0.12
CA GLU A 166 35.05 4.09 1.40
C GLU A 166 33.81 4.87 1.89
N ALA A 167 33.86 6.21 1.86
CA ALA A 167 32.69 7.02 2.20
C ALA A 167 31.56 6.87 1.18
N ALA A 168 31.87 6.76 -0.11
CA ALA A 168 30.86 6.50 -1.15
C ALA A 168 30.15 5.17 -0.93
N SER A 169 30.89 4.11 -0.60
CA SER A 169 30.34 2.79 -0.27
C SER A 169 29.41 2.85 0.95
N ARG A 170 29.80 3.54 2.03
CA ARG A 170 28.93 3.75 3.21
C ARG A 170 27.63 4.47 2.85
N ARG A 171 27.71 5.54 2.05
CA ARG A 171 26.53 6.32 1.62
C ARG A 171 25.60 5.51 0.72
N LEU A 172 26.17 4.74 -0.21
CA LEU A 172 25.44 3.82 -1.07
C LEU A 172 24.71 2.77 -0.24
N ALA A 173 25.41 2.10 0.67
CA ALA A 173 24.83 1.07 1.54
C ALA A 173 23.66 1.63 2.36
N ALA A 174 23.83 2.80 2.99
CA ALA A 174 22.77 3.44 3.76
C ALA A 174 21.56 3.81 2.88
N PHE A 175 21.80 4.30 1.66
CA PHE A 175 20.73 4.64 0.72
C PHE A 175 19.94 3.41 0.27
N MET A 176 20.63 2.35 -0.15
CA MET A 176 20.02 1.12 -0.63
C MET A 176 19.31 0.36 0.49
N ALA A 177 19.86 0.35 1.72
CA ALA A 177 19.21 -0.25 2.88
C ALA A 177 17.86 0.42 3.18
N ARG A 178 17.79 1.76 3.18
CA ARG A 178 16.51 2.51 3.31
C ARG A 178 15.53 2.26 2.16
N ARG A 179 16.05 1.78 1.03
CA ARG A 179 15.25 1.42 -0.13
C ARG A 179 14.74 -0.02 -0.08
N GLY A 180 15.25 -0.86 0.83
CA GLY A 180 14.82 -2.23 1.02
C GLY A 180 15.66 -3.29 0.31
N TYR A 181 16.86 -2.94 -0.17
CA TYR A 181 17.76 -3.93 -0.77
C TYR A 181 18.42 -4.78 0.32
N ASP A 182 18.65 -6.04 0.00
CA ASP A 182 19.44 -6.92 0.85
C ASP A 182 20.93 -6.60 0.77
N TRP A 183 21.69 -7.25 1.64
CA TRP A 183 23.11 -6.98 1.75
C TRP A 183 23.92 -7.51 0.55
N ASP A 184 23.43 -8.55 -0.13
CA ASP A 184 24.09 -9.12 -1.29
C ASP A 184 24.00 -8.19 -2.50
N ALA A 185 22.81 -7.64 -2.76
CA ALA A 185 22.59 -6.60 -3.76
C ALA A 185 23.44 -5.35 -3.46
N ILE A 186 23.44 -4.88 -2.21
CA ILE A 186 24.26 -3.73 -1.79
C ILE A 186 25.75 -3.98 -2.07
N ARG A 187 26.27 -5.14 -1.69
CA ARG A 187 27.66 -5.51 -1.96
C ARG A 187 27.96 -5.62 -3.45
N SER A 188 27.05 -6.22 -4.22
CA SER A 188 27.22 -6.41 -5.66
C SER A 188 27.34 -5.06 -6.38
N VAL A 189 26.40 -4.14 -6.12
CA VAL A 189 26.41 -2.78 -6.69
C VAL A 189 27.64 -2.00 -6.22
N GLY A 190 27.99 -2.06 -4.93
CA GLY A 190 29.17 -1.39 -4.41
C GLY A 190 30.47 -1.86 -5.08
N ARG A 191 30.63 -3.17 -5.29
CA ARG A 191 31.79 -3.72 -6.01
C ARG A 191 31.82 -3.30 -7.48
N ALA A 192 30.67 -3.29 -8.15
CA ALA A 192 30.58 -2.84 -9.54
C ALA A 192 31.04 -1.38 -9.69
N LEU A 193 30.54 -0.47 -8.85
CA LEU A 193 30.93 0.94 -8.89
C LEU A 193 32.39 1.18 -8.51
N ALA A 194 32.92 0.44 -7.53
CA ALA A 194 34.33 0.52 -7.17
C ALA A 194 35.25 0.04 -8.31
N SER A 195 34.87 -1.04 -9.01
CA SER A 195 35.62 -1.54 -10.16
C SER A 195 35.60 -0.56 -11.35
N GLU A 196 34.47 0.11 -11.58
CA GLU A 196 34.34 1.14 -12.62
C GLU A 196 35.23 2.37 -12.33
N ALA A 197 35.30 2.81 -11.07
CA ALA A 197 36.15 3.93 -10.67
C ALA A 197 37.64 3.64 -10.86
N GLY A 198 38.11 2.44 -10.45
CA GLY A 198 39.51 2.04 -10.60
C GLY A 198 39.96 1.87 -12.06
N LYS A 199 39.05 1.47 -12.95
CA LYS A 199 39.30 1.46 -14.42
C LYS A 199 39.41 2.87 -14.99
N GLY A 200 38.65 3.82 -14.45
CA GLY A 200 38.73 5.24 -14.80
C GLY A 200 40.11 5.81 -14.51
N GLU A 201 40.65 5.61 -13.29
CA GLU A 201 41.97 6.08 -12.86
C GLU A 201 43.13 5.52 -13.70
N SER A 202 43.10 4.22 -14.03
CA SER A 202 44.13 3.60 -14.89
C SER A 202 44.16 4.17 -16.32
N ALA A 203 43.03 4.64 -16.84
CA ALA A 203 42.96 5.23 -18.19
C ALA A 203 43.47 6.68 -18.23
N ILE A 204 43.36 7.43 -17.12
CA ILE A 204 43.87 8.81 -17.01
C ILE A 204 45.38 8.82 -16.80
N ASP A 205 45.92 7.84 -16.06
CA ASP A 205 47.36 7.71 -15.81
C ASP A 205 48.13 7.25 -17.06
N ALA A 206 47.56 6.31 -17.83
CA ALA A 206 48.12 5.86 -19.11
C ALA A 206 48.18 6.97 -20.19
N GLY A 207 47.37 8.03 -20.07
CA GLY A 207 47.35 9.17 -20.99
C GLY A 207 48.31 10.31 -20.63
N ARG A 208 48.90 10.32 -19.43
CA ARG A 208 49.85 11.36 -18.98
C ARG A 208 51.33 10.96 -19.13
N GLY A 209 51.61 9.74 -19.59
CA GLY A 209 52.97 9.20 -19.74
C GLY A 209 53.59 9.34 -21.14
N LEU A 210 53.05 10.19 -22.03
CA LEU A 210 53.50 10.31 -23.43
C LEU A 210 53.88 11.73 -23.87
N ASP A 211 54.06 12.68 -22.95
CA ASP A 211 54.61 14.01 -23.26
C ASP A 211 56.04 14.18 -22.75
#